data_AF-A0A3D0NJB0-F1
#
_entry.id   AF-A0A3D0NJB0-F1
#
_cell.length_a   1.000
_cell.length_b   1.000
_cell.length_c   1.000
_cell.angle_alpha   90.00
_cell.angle_beta   90.00
_cell.angle_gamma   90.00
#
_symmetry.space_group_name_H-M   'P 1'
#
loop_
_entity.id
_entity.type
_entity.pdbx_description
1 polymer ?
#
loop_
_entity_poly.entity_id
_entity_poly.type
_entity_poly.pdbx_seq_one_letter_code
_entity_poly.pdbx_strand_id
1 'polypeptide(L)'
;MVRKRVRPELLDNYGLVPLQIQMLEPDWLDFNKDNGVDILFGQQFDKSGRLQGYWIRDQHPGESLLATGIKIQSTFVPKQEISLHFDSRRAGQRMGLPFGTAAILTLRDMGDIRVSQQMKDKIAACFFGVVSEPDGLQSTDGNPIAFDTIEPGAVEYLPPGRSFQAFSPPSSGDFVNTHKEYARAVAAAYEITYESMTGDLSNVNYSSFRGGWLEFSRRIAYLRGKVSVPGMLSPVCRWHDELAQMAGLLRGPMTWTHTPPRREMIDPTREIPALIDAVRAGIMSLSEVQRAFGYVPEEVITELAQDMERAKRAGLTLTVDPGLVSNSGVAQAPLAGPAGPVSSETESADEETPDPPSA
;
A
#
# COMPACT_ATOMS: atom_id res chain seq x y z
N MET A 1 7.98 14.07 4.25
CA MET A 1 7.66 15.26 3.42
C MET A 1 8.53 15.27 2.17
N VAL A 2 8.21 16.09 1.17
CA VAL A 2 9.00 16.22 -0.06
C VAL A 2 9.47 17.66 -0.23
N ARG A 3 10.73 17.86 -0.61
CA ARG A 3 11.33 19.16 -0.90
C ARG A 3 11.81 19.27 -2.36
N LYS A 4 11.49 20.39 -3.01
CA LYS A 4 12.08 20.87 -4.26
C LYS A 4 13.48 21.42 -3.99
N ARG A 5 14.45 20.99 -4.78
CA ARG A 5 15.77 21.61 -4.93
C ARG A 5 15.97 21.94 -6.41
N VAL A 6 16.40 23.15 -6.71
CA VAL A 6 16.77 23.52 -8.09
C VAL A 6 18.24 23.16 -8.30
N ARG A 7 18.54 22.43 -9.38
CA ARG A 7 19.93 22.09 -9.79
C ARG A 7 20.13 22.45 -11.26
N PRO A 8 20.72 23.62 -11.58
CA PRO A 8 21.01 24.03 -12.95
C PRO A 8 21.85 23.02 -13.73
N GLU A 9 22.80 22.36 -13.05
CA GLU A 9 23.66 21.29 -13.58
C GLU A 9 22.92 20.17 -14.32
N LEU A 10 21.65 19.89 -13.99
CA LEU A 10 20.84 18.88 -14.67
C LEU A 10 20.43 19.32 -16.09
N LEU A 11 20.18 20.62 -16.26
CA LEU A 11 19.89 21.22 -17.56
C LEU A 11 21.18 21.33 -18.38
N ASP A 12 22.24 21.87 -17.77
CA ASP A 12 23.50 22.17 -18.46
C ASP A 12 24.22 20.90 -18.96
N ASN A 13 24.23 19.83 -18.16
CA ASN A 13 24.97 18.59 -18.48
C ASN A 13 24.13 17.53 -19.21
N TYR A 14 22.81 17.50 -18.99
CA TYR A 14 21.94 16.41 -19.46
C TYR A 14 20.69 16.86 -20.24
N GLY A 15 20.44 18.16 -20.37
CA GLY A 15 19.21 18.69 -21.00
C GLY A 15 17.93 18.36 -20.23
N LEU A 16 18.05 17.99 -18.95
CA LEU A 16 16.91 17.60 -18.11
C LEU A 16 16.33 18.81 -17.37
N VAL A 17 15.08 18.69 -16.93
CA VAL A 17 14.44 19.69 -16.06
C VAL A 17 15.29 19.86 -14.79
N PRO A 18 15.64 21.10 -14.36
CA PRO A 18 16.54 21.36 -13.24
C PRO A 18 15.89 21.12 -11.85
N LEU A 19 15.09 20.07 -11.74
CA LEU A 19 14.37 19.64 -10.54
C LEU A 19 15.08 18.45 -9.89
N GLN A 20 15.59 18.63 -8.68
CA GLN A 20 15.87 17.53 -7.76
C GLN A 20 14.77 17.44 -6.70
N ILE A 21 14.29 16.22 -6.48
CA ILE A 21 13.40 15.87 -5.38
C ILE A 21 14.23 15.34 -4.20
N GLN A 22 14.04 15.96 -3.03
CA GLN A 22 14.63 15.52 -1.77
C GLN A 22 13.51 15.01 -0.86
N MET A 23 13.57 13.72 -0.48
CA MET A 23 12.71 13.19 0.58
C MET A 23 13.29 13.62 1.94
N LEU A 24 12.43 14.09 2.84
CA LEU A 24 12.80 14.47 4.20
C LEU A 24 11.83 13.83 5.19
N GLU A 25 12.38 13.29 6.27
CA GLU A 25 11.60 12.82 7.42
C GLU A 25 10.98 14.01 8.18
N PRO A 26 9.86 13.82 8.91
CA PRO A 26 9.24 14.92 9.67
C PRO A 26 10.17 15.49 10.75
N ASP A 27 11.11 14.70 11.26
CA ASP A 27 12.10 15.04 12.29
C ASP A 27 13.14 16.10 11.85
N TRP A 28 13.22 16.36 10.54
CA TRP A 28 13.95 17.53 10.01
C TRP A 28 13.25 18.86 10.33
N LEU A 29 11.96 18.87 10.73
CA LEU A 29 11.31 20.09 11.23
C LEU A 29 11.82 20.44 12.62
N ASP A 30 12.13 21.71 12.82
CA ASP A 30 12.60 22.18 14.12
C ASP A 30 11.48 22.39 15.13
N PHE A 31 10.99 21.30 15.73
CA PHE A 31 9.99 21.33 16.81
C PHE A 31 10.42 22.14 18.05
N ASN A 32 11.72 22.41 18.24
CA ASN A 32 12.19 23.28 19.32
C ASN A 32 12.00 24.77 18.97
N LYS A 33 11.80 25.08 17.69
CA LYS A 33 11.45 26.42 17.20
C LYS A 33 9.94 26.52 17.11
N ASP A 34 9.33 26.56 18.28
CA ASP A 34 7.90 26.77 18.50
C ASP A 34 7.77 27.89 19.54
N ASN A 35 6.92 28.88 19.25
CA ASN A 35 6.67 30.01 20.15
C ASN A 35 5.19 30.11 20.56
N GLY A 36 4.36 29.14 20.19
CA GLY A 36 2.93 29.10 20.49
C GLY A 36 2.06 30.13 19.75
N VAL A 37 2.64 31.04 18.96
CA VAL A 37 1.95 32.21 18.38
C VAL A 37 1.96 32.16 16.85
N ASP A 38 3.09 32.50 16.22
CA ASP A 38 3.27 32.50 14.76
C ASP A 38 4.12 31.33 14.26
N ILE A 39 4.88 30.67 15.13
CA ILE A 39 5.63 29.45 14.82
C ILE A 39 5.12 28.31 15.68
N LEU A 40 4.61 27.26 15.03
CA LEU A 40 4.00 26.08 15.65
C LEU A 40 4.51 24.80 14.95
N PHE A 41 5.04 23.84 15.70
CA PHE A 41 5.66 22.60 15.19
C PHE A 41 6.76 22.83 14.13
N GLY A 42 7.57 23.88 14.29
CA GLY A 42 8.57 24.29 13.30
C GLY A 42 7.98 24.86 12.00
N GLN A 43 6.67 25.10 11.93
CA GLN A 43 6.00 25.75 10.79
C GLN A 43 5.69 27.21 11.13
N GLN A 44 6.02 28.14 10.24
CA GLN A 44 5.74 29.57 10.46
C GLN A 44 4.49 30.02 9.67
N PHE A 45 3.65 30.80 10.32
CA PHE A 45 2.36 31.30 9.82
C PHE A 45 2.34 32.83 9.83
N ASP A 46 1.53 33.44 8.97
CA ASP A 46 1.20 34.86 9.09
C ASP A 46 0.09 35.13 10.12
N LYS A 47 -0.16 36.41 10.41
CA LYS A 47 -1.23 36.86 11.32
C LYS A 47 -2.64 36.40 10.91
N SER A 48 -2.81 35.97 9.65
CA SER A 48 -4.07 35.42 9.12
C SER A 48 -4.11 33.89 9.16
N GLY A 49 -3.13 33.24 9.79
CA GLY A 49 -3.03 31.79 9.95
C GLY A 49 -2.58 31.04 8.68
N ARG A 50 -2.15 31.73 7.61
CA ARG A 50 -1.65 31.07 6.41
C ARG A 50 -0.21 30.64 6.63
N LEU A 51 0.13 29.40 6.29
CA LEU A 51 1.50 28.92 6.25
C LEU A 51 2.37 29.83 5.36
N GLN A 52 3.56 30.17 5.82
CA GLN A 52 4.58 30.90 5.08
C GLN A 52 5.76 30.00 4.72
N GLY A 53 6.20 29.14 5.65
CA GLY A 53 7.27 28.19 5.41
C GLY A 53 7.57 27.31 6.62
N TYR A 54 8.69 26.60 6.52
CA TYR A 54 9.13 25.57 7.46
C TYR A 54 10.53 25.90 7.96
N TRP A 55 10.78 25.67 9.24
CA TRP A 55 12.11 25.70 9.83
C TRP A 55 12.70 24.29 9.76
N ILE A 56 13.66 24.12 8.86
CA ILE A 56 14.30 22.83 8.58
C ILE A 56 15.69 22.84 9.22
N ARG A 57 15.98 21.81 10.01
CA ARG A 57 17.29 21.60 10.63
C ARG A 57 18.36 21.37 9.55
N ASP A 58 19.58 21.82 9.82
CA ASP A 58 20.69 21.59 8.88
C ASP A 58 21.27 20.17 8.99
N GLN A 59 20.96 19.44 10.07
CA GLN A 59 21.30 18.02 10.29
C GLN A 59 20.12 17.27 10.92
N HIS A 60 19.99 15.97 10.64
CA HIS A 60 18.98 15.12 11.27
C HIS A 60 19.24 14.96 12.77
N PRO A 61 18.23 15.09 13.66
CA PRO A 61 18.43 14.94 15.11
C PRO A 61 19.00 13.57 15.52
N GLY A 62 18.67 12.50 14.79
CA GLY A 62 19.22 11.16 15.04
C GLY A 62 20.67 10.95 14.56
N GLU A 63 21.19 11.84 13.72
CA GLU A 63 22.59 11.81 13.23
C GLU A 63 23.53 12.71 14.05
N SER A 64 22.99 13.47 15.01
CA SER A 64 23.77 14.32 15.89
C SER A 64 24.64 13.46 16.80
N LEU A 65 25.92 13.30 16.43
CA LEU A 65 26.94 12.67 17.26
C LEU A 65 26.93 13.29 18.65
N LEU A 66 26.69 12.45 19.66
CA LEU A 66 26.30 12.74 21.06
C LEU A 66 27.31 13.55 21.91
N ALA A 67 28.22 14.33 21.32
CA ALA A 67 29.48 14.72 21.96
C ALA A 67 29.75 16.23 22.13
N THR A 68 29.11 17.15 21.40
CA THR A 68 29.64 18.53 21.27
C THR A 68 28.72 19.68 21.73
N GLY A 69 27.49 19.43 22.16
CA GLY A 69 26.58 20.49 22.66
C GLY A 69 26.22 21.58 21.63
N ILE A 70 26.56 21.35 20.35
CA ILE A 70 26.24 22.24 19.24
C ILE A 70 24.72 22.25 19.07
N LYS A 71 24.10 23.42 19.23
CA LYS A 71 22.69 23.60 18.89
C LYS A 71 22.53 23.38 17.39
N ILE A 72 21.78 22.33 17.01
CA ILE A 72 21.39 22.08 15.62
C ILE A 72 20.70 23.35 15.12
N GLN A 73 21.28 24.00 14.10
CA GLN A 73 20.70 25.20 13.51
C GLN A 73 19.54 24.82 12.58
N SER A 74 18.63 25.78 12.40
CA SER A 74 17.44 25.59 11.57
C SER A 74 17.22 26.78 10.63
N THR A 75 17.24 26.48 9.34
CA THR A 75 17.09 27.40 8.22
C THR A 75 15.62 27.52 7.82
N PHE A 76 15.16 28.74 7.51
CA PHE A 76 13.81 28.96 6.99
C PHE A 76 13.72 28.55 5.52
N VAL A 77 12.69 27.77 5.18
CA VAL A 77 12.42 27.31 3.82
C VAL A 77 10.99 27.71 3.42
N PRO A 78 10.79 28.47 2.33
CA PRO A 78 9.46 28.86 1.87
C PRO A 78 8.55 27.66 1.57
N LYS A 79 7.25 27.78 1.84
CA LYS A 79 6.28 26.69 1.59
C LYS A 79 6.22 26.20 0.14
N GLN A 80 6.65 27.03 -0.82
CA GLN A 80 6.69 26.69 -2.25
C GLN A 80 7.75 25.63 -2.57
N GLU A 81 8.74 25.45 -1.70
CA GLU A 81 9.76 24.40 -1.81
C GLU A 81 9.38 23.09 -1.12
N ILE A 82 8.42 23.07 -0.19
CA ILE A 82 8.16 21.90 0.65
C ILE A 82 6.68 21.52 0.65
N SER A 83 6.40 20.25 0.35
CA SER A 83 5.08 19.65 0.53
C SER A 83 5.10 18.67 1.71
N LEU A 84 4.47 19.09 2.81
CA LEU A 84 4.15 18.25 3.96
C LEU A 84 2.81 17.57 3.71
N HIS A 85 2.82 16.24 3.59
CA HIS A 85 1.63 15.42 3.36
C HIS A 85 1.40 14.44 4.51
N PHE A 86 0.13 14.27 4.88
CA PHE A 86 -0.33 13.31 5.88
C PHE A 86 -1.85 13.09 5.74
N ASP A 87 -2.36 12.02 6.35
CA ASP A 87 -3.80 11.81 6.48
C ASP A 87 -4.38 12.78 7.53
N SER A 88 -4.88 13.94 7.07
CA SER A 88 -5.54 14.92 7.95
C SER A 88 -6.92 14.40 8.37
N ARG A 89 -7.09 14.08 9.65
CA ARG A 89 -8.31 13.54 10.25
C ARG A 89 -9.15 14.60 10.99
N ARG A 90 -8.60 15.80 11.21
CA ARG A 90 -9.28 16.91 11.89
C ARG A 90 -9.08 18.23 11.15
N ALA A 91 -10.11 19.08 11.14
CA ALA A 91 -9.97 20.46 10.68
C ALA A 91 -8.87 21.19 11.49
N GLY A 92 -8.02 21.95 10.81
CA GLY A 92 -6.90 22.67 11.43
C GLY A 92 -5.71 21.79 11.89
N GLN A 93 -5.71 20.49 11.63
CA GLN A 93 -4.56 19.62 11.91
C GLN A 93 -3.34 20.05 11.10
N ARG A 94 -2.21 20.33 11.78
CA ARG A 94 -0.98 20.87 11.16
C ARG A 94 0.11 19.80 10.94
N MET A 95 0.01 18.67 11.63
CA MET A 95 0.96 17.56 11.57
C MET A 95 0.21 16.23 11.47
N GLY A 96 0.81 15.27 10.75
CA GLY A 96 0.31 13.90 10.70
C GLY A 96 0.45 13.17 12.04
N LEU A 97 -0.44 12.21 12.29
CA LEU A 97 -0.24 11.19 13.31
C LEU A 97 0.33 9.94 12.62
N PRO A 98 1.35 9.27 13.18
CA PRO A 98 1.82 7.99 12.65
C PRO A 98 0.70 6.94 12.56
N PHE A 99 0.75 6.09 11.53
CA PHE A 99 -0.15 4.92 11.48
C PHE A 99 0.15 3.99 12.66
N GLY A 100 -0.89 3.38 13.24
CA GLY A 100 -0.75 2.54 14.43
C GLY A 100 -0.56 3.29 15.76
N THR A 101 -0.64 4.63 15.83
CA THR A 101 -0.56 5.37 17.11
C THR A 101 -1.55 4.83 18.16
N ALA A 102 -2.75 4.41 17.75
CA ALA A 102 -3.75 3.83 18.66
C ALA A 102 -3.37 2.44 19.23
N ALA A 103 -2.41 1.73 18.63
CA ALA A 103 -1.95 0.41 19.06
C ALA A 103 -0.65 0.41 19.88
N ILE A 104 -0.03 1.56 20.17
CA ILE A 104 1.27 1.60 20.88
C ILE A 104 1.20 0.89 22.24
N LEU A 105 0.15 1.14 23.04
CA LEU A 105 -0.04 0.48 24.32
C LEU A 105 -0.37 -1.01 24.13
N THR A 106 -1.25 -1.33 23.19
CA THR A 106 -1.61 -2.72 22.82
C THR A 106 -0.39 -3.54 22.41
N LEU A 107 0.55 -2.96 21.65
CA LEU A 107 1.81 -3.57 21.23
C LEU A 107 2.76 -3.82 22.40
N ARG A 108 2.87 -2.87 23.35
CA ARG A 108 3.64 -3.04 24.58
C ARG A 108 3.06 -4.20 25.40
N ASP A 109 1.77 -4.15 25.70
CA ASP A 109 1.10 -5.13 26.55
C ASP A 109 1.14 -6.53 25.91
N MET A 110 1.00 -6.62 24.59
CA MET A 110 1.22 -7.84 23.78
C MET A 110 2.66 -8.38 23.90
N GLY A 111 3.66 -7.50 24.03
CA GLY A 111 5.06 -7.86 24.32
C GLY A 111 5.24 -8.39 25.74
N ASP A 112 4.71 -7.67 26.74
CA ASP A 112 4.81 -8.03 28.16
C ASP A 112 4.14 -9.39 28.45
N ILE A 113 3.00 -9.67 27.81
CA ILE A 113 2.30 -10.95 27.90
C ILE A 113 3.11 -12.08 27.24
N ARG A 114 3.77 -11.84 26.09
CA ARG A 114 4.68 -12.83 25.47
C ARG A 114 5.87 -13.17 26.35
N VAL A 115 6.54 -12.17 26.92
CA VAL A 115 7.68 -12.37 27.83
C VAL A 115 7.25 -13.13 29.08
N SER A 116 6.10 -12.75 29.65
CA SER A 116 5.51 -13.42 30.81
C SER A 116 5.14 -14.88 30.52
N GLN A 117 4.58 -15.19 29.35
CA GLN A 117 4.29 -16.56 28.95
C GLN A 117 5.58 -17.36 28.72
N GLN A 118 6.55 -16.81 28.00
CA GLN A 118 7.85 -17.47 27.78
C GLN A 118 8.58 -17.76 29.10
N MET A 119 8.44 -16.90 30.10
CA MET A 119 8.98 -17.15 31.45
C MET A 119 8.23 -18.28 32.16
N LYS A 120 6.90 -18.35 32.06
CA LYS A 120 6.10 -19.49 32.57
C LYS A 120 6.48 -20.80 31.89
N ASP A 121 6.63 -20.81 30.58
CA ASP A 121 7.00 -22.00 29.81
C ASP A 121 8.40 -22.50 30.22
N LYS A 122 9.36 -21.59 30.45
CA LYS A 122 10.68 -21.92 31.01
C LYS A 122 10.58 -22.52 32.42
N ILE A 123 9.78 -21.92 33.30
CA ILE A 123 9.59 -22.43 34.68
C ILE A 123 8.89 -23.80 34.66
N ALA A 124 7.92 -24.01 33.77
CA ALA A 124 7.22 -25.30 33.60
C ALA A 124 8.14 -26.40 33.04
N ALA A 125 9.20 -26.02 32.31
CA ALA A 125 10.24 -26.93 31.85
C ALA A 125 11.33 -27.21 32.93
N CYS A 126 11.33 -26.49 34.06
CA CYS A 126 12.17 -26.81 35.21
C CYS A 126 11.45 -27.79 36.14
N PHE A 127 12.14 -28.84 36.58
CA PHE A 127 11.67 -29.67 37.69
C PHE A 127 11.87 -28.93 39.02
N PHE A 128 10.89 -28.11 39.42
CA PHE A 128 10.92 -27.46 40.72
C PHE A 128 10.34 -28.37 41.81
N GLY A 129 11.10 -28.59 42.88
CA GLY A 129 10.64 -29.27 44.08
C GLY A 129 10.89 -28.45 45.34
N VAL A 130 9.87 -28.32 46.20
CA VAL A 130 10.10 -27.86 47.57
C VAL A 130 10.70 -29.01 48.36
N VAL A 131 11.86 -28.77 48.97
CA VAL A 131 12.51 -29.67 49.93
C VAL A 131 11.96 -29.38 51.31
N SER A 132 11.18 -30.31 51.88
CA SER A 132 10.72 -30.22 53.27
C SER A 132 11.47 -31.19 54.19
N GLU A 133 11.92 -30.68 55.34
CA GLU A 133 12.46 -31.46 56.46
C GLU A 133 11.46 -31.41 57.64
N PRO A 134 11.19 -32.54 58.32
CA PRO A 134 10.17 -32.59 59.38
C PRO A 134 10.56 -31.90 60.69
N ASP A 135 11.85 -31.78 61.02
CA ASP A 135 12.34 -31.25 62.31
C ASP A 135 12.80 -29.77 62.26
N GLY A 136 12.68 -29.12 61.10
CA GLY A 136 13.08 -27.72 60.90
C GLY A 136 14.58 -27.52 60.65
N LEU A 137 14.90 -26.46 59.88
CA LEU A 137 16.25 -26.15 59.41
C LEU A 137 17.23 -25.86 60.56
N GLN A 138 18.01 -26.86 60.96
CA GLN A 138 19.31 -26.63 61.62
C GLN A 138 20.42 -26.68 60.57
N SER A 139 20.86 -25.51 60.12
CA SER A 139 22.14 -25.34 59.42
C SER A 139 23.25 -25.65 60.41
N THR A 140 23.77 -26.89 60.36
CA THR A 140 24.88 -27.35 61.21
C THR A 140 26.25 -26.92 60.68
N ASP A 141 26.33 -26.57 59.39
CA ASP A 141 27.44 -25.86 58.78
C ASP A 141 26.96 -24.52 58.25
N GLY A 142 27.73 -23.45 58.51
CA GLY A 142 27.39 -22.06 58.17
C GLY A 142 27.47 -21.70 56.69
N ASN A 143 27.47 -22.69 55.79
CA ASN A 143 27.22 -22.45 54.38
C ASN A 143 25.71 -22.27 54.19
N PRO A 144 25.23 -21.11 53.71
CA PRO A 144 23.83 -20.99 53.30
C PRO A 144 23.55 -22.04 52.23
N ILE A 145 22.33 -22.60 52.24
CA ILE A 145 21.90 -23.53 51.18
C ILE A 145 22.03 -22.78 49.85
N ALA A 146 23.05 -23.15 49.09
CA ALA A 146 23.21 -22.68 47.73
C ALA A 146 22.06 -23.28 46.94
N PHE A 147 21.07 -22.45 46.62
CA PHE A 147 20.22 -22.71 45.48
C PHE A 147 21.11 -22.58 44.24
N ASP A 148 21.81 -23.67 43.90
CA ASP A 148 22.49 -23.79 42.63
C ASP A 148 21.47 -23.50 41.53
N THR A 149 21.92 -22.77 40.50
CA THR A 149 21.08 -22.27 39.42
C THR A 149 20.25 -23.39 38.80
N ILE A 150 18.94 -23.38 39.03
CA ILE A 150 18.02 -24.39 38.53
C ILE A 150 17.82 -24.21 37.02
N GLU A 151 18.42 -25.09 36.23
CA GLU A 151 18.27 -25.13 34.77
C GLU A 151 17.11 -26.04 34.33
N PRO A 152 16.42 -25.75 33.21
CA PRO A 152 15.39 -26.61 32.66
C PRO A 152 15.91 -28.03 32.40
N GLY A 153 15.22 -29.04 32.93
CA GLY A 153 15.62 -30.45 32.83
C GLY A 153 16.70 -30.94 33.82
N ALA A 154 17.15 -30.12 34.78
CA ALA A 154 18.04 -30.57 35.84
C ALA A 154 17.39 -31.66 36.73
N VAL A 155 18.21 -32.59 37.24
CA VAL A 155 17.81 -33.67 38.16
C VAL A 155 18.73 -33.64 39.38
N GLU A 156 18.15 -33.40 40.56
CA GLU A 156 18.89 -33.28 41.82
C GLU A 156 18.63 -34.50 42.73
N TYR A 157 19.69 -35.00 43.38
CA TYR A 157 19.61 -36.12 44.33
C TYR A 157 19.43 -35.60 45.77
N LEU A 158 18.29 -35.92 46.39
CA LEU A 158 17.99 -35.47 47.75
C LEU A 158 18.66 -36.37 48.83
N PRO A 159 19.24 -35.78 49.89
CA PRO A 159 19.64 -36.51 51.10
C PRO A 159 18.49 -37.25 51.79
N PRO A 160 18.78 -38.32 52.58
CA PRO A 160 17.77 -39.05 53.34
C PRO A 160 16.98 -38.14 54.30
N GLY A 161 15.67 -38.36 54.39
CA GLY A 161 14.76 -37.58 55.25
C GLY A 161 14.13 -36.35 54.59
N ARG A 162 14.58 -35.97 53.39
CA ARG A 162 13.98 -34.90 52.57
C ARG A 162 12.96 -35.46 51.57
N SER A 163 11.85 -34.77 51.37
CA SER A 163 10.88 -35.07 50.31
C SER A 163 10.92 -34.04 49.19
N PHE A 164 10.66 -34.49 47.96
CA PHE A 164 10.49 -33.64 46.78
C PHE A 164 9.00 -33.42 46.52
N GLN A 165 8.51 -32.19 46.61
CA GLN A 165 7.16 -31.85 46.16
C GLN A 165 7.21 -31.09 44.83
N ALA A 166 6.91 -31.77 43.73
CA ALA A 166 6.84 -31.19 42.39
C ALA A 166 5.82 -30.03 42.35
N PHE A 167 6.27 -28.83 41.99
CA PHE A 167 5.38 -27.71 41.66
C PHE A 167 5.08 -27.72 40.17
N SER A 168 3.83 -27.99 39.81
CA SER A 168 3.33 -27.73 38.45
C SER A 168 2.73 -26.33 38.43
N PRO A 169 3.28 -25.36 37.68
CA PRO A 169 2.62 -24.06 37.52
C PRO A 169 1.24 -24.26 36.88
N PRO A 170 0.21 -23.50 37.30
CA PRO A 170 -1.13 -23.63 36.72
C PRO A 170 -1.04 -23.40 35.22
N SER A 171 -1.68 -24.28 34.43
CA SER A 171 -1.69 -24.16 32.98
C SER A 171 -2.18 -22.77 32.60
N SER A 172 -1.38 -22.03 31.85
CA SER A 172 -1.84 -20.80 31.22
C SER A 172 -3.14 -21.08 30.45
N GLY A 173 -4.10 -20.15 30.54
CA GLY A 173 -5.26 -20.15 29.64
C GLY A 173 -4.81 -20.05 28.18
N ASP A 174 -5.77 -19.96 27.26
CA ASP A 174 -5.48 -19.97 25.82
C ASP A 174 -4.75 -18.71 25.33
N PHE A 175 -3.44 -18.69 25.59
CA PHE A 175 -2.50 -17.65 25.22
C PHE A 175 -2.51 -17.41 23.71
N VAL A 176 -2.73 -18.45 22.90
CA VAL A 176 -2.82 -18.33 21.45
C VAL A 176 -4.03 -17.48 21.07
N ASN A 177 -5.22 -17.78 21.60
CA ASN A 177 -6.41 -16.98 21.32
C ASN A 177 -6.32 -15.56 21.89
N THR A 178 -5.80 -15.37 23.11
CA THR A 178 -5.52 -14.03 23.64
C THR A 178 -4.55 -13.28 22.73
N HIS A 179 -3.44 -13.90 22.31
CA HIS A 179 -2.46 -13.26 21.43
C HIS A 179 -3.06 -12.88 20.06
N LYS A 180 -3.95 -13.72 19.51
CA LYS A 180 -4.71 -13.40 18.29
C LYS A 180 -5.68 -12.24 18.49
N GLU A 181 -6.27 -12.06 19.67
CA GLU A 181 -7.09 -10.89 19.99
C GLU A 181 -6.28 -9.58 19.98
N TYR A 182 -5.13 -9.55 20.69
CA TYR A 182 -4.21 -8.40 20.64
C TYR A 182 -3.74 -8.11 19.20
N ALA A 183 -3.35 -9.14 18.45
CA ALA A 183 -2.95 -8.98 17.05
C ALA A 183 -4.06 -8.42 16.15
N ARG A 184 -5.33 -8.81 16.36
CA ARG A 184 -6.49 -8.23 15.64
C ARG A 184 -6.72 -6.76 16.01
N ALA A 185 -6.58 -6.40 17.28
CA ALA A 185 -6.68 -5.02 17.73
C ALA A 185 -5.58 -4.13 17.13
N VAL A 186 -4.34 -4.65 17.04
CA VAL A 186 -3.22 -3.98 16.35
C VAL A 186 -3.51 -3.83 14.85
N ALA A 187 -3.93 -4.89 14.16
CA ALA A 187 -4.25 -4.85 12.73
C ALA A 187 -5.35 -3.79 12.42
N ALA A 188 -6.41 -3.75 13.23
CA ALA A 188 -7.46 -2.74 13.13
C ALA A 188 -6.95 -1.30 13.30
N ALA A 189 -6.00 -1.07 14.22
CA ALA A 189 -5.39 0.25 14.43
C ALA A 189 -4.44 0.69 13.30
N TYR A 190 -3.88 -0.27 12.55
CA TYR A 190 -3.15 -0.03 11.31
C TYR A 190 -4.05 0.05 10.07
N GLU A 191 -5.36 -0.20 10.22
CA GLU A 191 -6.35 -0.22 9.13
C GLU A 191 -5.99 -1.28 8.05
N ILE A 192 -5.51 -2.44 8.52
CA ILE A 192 -5.16 -3.63 7.73
C ILE A 192 -5.83 -4.90 8.32
N THR A 193 -5.86 -5.98 7.55
CA THR A 193 -6.38 -7.27 8.05
C THR A 193 -5.37 -8.01 8.93
N TYR A 194 -5.86 -8.84 9.85
CA TYR A 194 -5.01 -9.70 10.68
C TYR A 194 -4.15 -10.64 9.83
N GLU A 195 -4.74 -11.15 8.76
CA GLU A 195 -4.16 -12.04 7.77
C GLU A 195 -2.98 -11.36 7.04
N SER A 196 -3.16 -10.13 6.57
CA SER A 196 -2.09 -9.37 5.90
C SER A 196 -1.00 -8.90 6.87
N MET A 197 -1.32 -8.74 8.15
CA MET A 197 -0.33 -8.37 9.18
C MET A 197 0.52 -9.57 9.65
N THR A 198 -0.07 -10.76 9.74
CA THR A 198 0.55 -11.93 10.40
C THR A 198 0.91 -13.08 9.45
N GLY A 199 0.31 -13.13 8.26
CA GLY A 199 0.39 -14.29 7.36
C GLY A 199 -0.45 -15.50 7.79
N ASP A 200 -1.17 -15.43 8.93
CA ASP A 200 -2.02 -16.53 9.39
C ASP A 200 -3.33 -16.58 8.60
N LEU A 201 -3.45 -17.58 7.74
CA LEU A 201 -4.64 -17.88 6.94
C LEU A 201 -5.45 -19.08 7.48
N SER A 202 -5.16 -19.59 8.68
CA SER A 202 -5.72 -20.87 9.16
C SER A 202 -7.25 -20.90 9.29
N ASN A 203 -7.85 -19.72 9.51
CA ASN A 203 -9.27 -19.57 9.85
C ASN A 203 -10.06 -18.82 8.77
N VAL A 204 -9.56 -18.79 7.54
CA VAL A 204 -10.08 -17.92 6.47
C VAL A 204 -10.54 -18.73 5.26
N ASN A 205 -11.70 -18.38 4.73
CA ASN A 205 -12.22 -18.93 3.49
C ASN A 205 -12.12 -17.91 2.35
N TYR A 206 -12.28 -18.36 1.11
CA TYR A 206 -12.18 -17.52 -0.09
C TYR A 206 -13.00 -16.21 0.02
N SER A 207 -14.26 -16.29 0.46
CA SER A 207 -15.16 -15.13 0.52
C SER A 207 -14.76 -14.11 1.59
N SER A 208 -14.31 -14.59 2.76
CA SER A 208 -13.84 -13.73 3.85
C SER A 208 -12.50 -13.06 3.50
N PHE A 209 -11.54 -13.81 2.92
CA PHE A 209 -10.30 -13.23 2.41
C PHE A 209 -10.56 -12.14 1.37
N ARG A 210 -11.44 -12.41 0.39
CA ARG A 210 -11.84 -11.45 -0.65
C ARG A 210 -12.51 -10.21 -0.06
N GLY A 211 -13.35 -10.37 0.95
CA GLY A 211 -13.98 -9.25 1.66
C GLY A 211 -12.95 -8.33 2.33
N GLY A 212 -12.01 -8.92 3.09
CA GLY A 212 -10.94 -8.19 3.77
C GLY A 212 -9.97 -7.50 2.80
N TRP A 213 -9.52 -8.20 1.75
CA TRP A 213 -8.66 -7.62 0.71
C TRP A 213 -9.31 -6.44 -0.02
N LEU A 214 -10.61 -6.50 -0.28
CA LEU A 214 -11.34 -5.41 -0.92
C LEU A 214 -11.47 -4.19 0.00
N GLU A 215 -11.62 -4.40 1.30
CA GLU A 215 -11.65 -3.35 2.32
C GLU A 215 -10.28 -2.64 2.42
N PHE A 216 -9.21 -3.42 2.57
CA PHE A 216 -7.83 -2.91 2.52
C PHE A 216 -7.52 -2.20 1.18
N SER A 217 -7.96 -2.73 0.04
CA SER A 217 -7.81 -2.09 -1.26
C SER A 217 -8.50 -0.72 -1.34
N ARG A 218 -9.70 -0.58 -0.75
CA ARG A 218 -10.38 0.73 -0.62
C ARG A 218 -9.59 1.68 0.27
N ARG A 219 -9.00 1.20 1.36
CA ARG A 219 -8.14 2.00 2.25
C ARG A 219 -6.92 2.56 1.52
N ILE A 220 -6.24 1.73 0.72
CA ILE A 220 -5.11 2.15 -0.12
C ILE A 220 -5.56 3.16 -1.20
N ALA A 221 -6.72 2.95 -1.83
CA ALA A 221 -7.26 3.91 -2.80
C ALA A 221 -7.58 5.27 -2.17
N TYR A 222 -8.16 5.28 -0.97
CA TYR A 222 -8.39 6.48 -0.16
C TYR A 222 -7.09 7.22 0.16
N LEU A 223 -6.07 6.53 0.69
CA LEU A 223 -4.78 7.14 1.01
C LEU A 223 -4.08 7.69 -0.24
N ARG A 224 -4.17 6.97 -1.37
CA ARG A 224 -3.63 7.44 -2.66
C ARG A 224 -4.31 8.73 -3.11
N GLY A 225 -5.64 8.76 -3.13
CA GLY A 225 -6.42 9.91 -3.62
C GLY A 225 -6.42 11.12 -2.68
N LYS A 226 -6.34 10.91 -1.36
CA LYS A 226 -6.38 11.97 -0.34
C LYS A 226 -5.00 12.47 0.08
N VAL A 227 -3.97 11.62 0.07
CA VAL A 227 -2.65 11.94 0.63
C VAL A 227 -1.56 11.90 -0.45
N SER A 228 -1.33 10.73 -1.08
CA SER A 228 -0.16 10.55 -1.96
C SER A 228 -0.23 11.39 -3.24
N VAL A 229 -1.39 11.40 -3.91
CA VAL A 229 -1.58 12.22 -5.13
C VAL A 229 -1.52 13.71 -4.80
N PRO A 230 -2.47 14.29 -4.03
CA PRO A 230 -2.53 15.75 -3.85
C PRO A 230 -1.40 16.32 -2.98
N GLY A 231 -0.83 15.52 -2.06
CA GLY A 231 0.20 15.95 -1.12
C GLY A 231 1.64 15.61 -1.52
N MET A 232 1.86 14.78 -2.54
CA MET A 232 3.21 14.45 -3.01
C MET A 232 3.31 14.53 -4.53
N LEU A 233 2.52 13.75 -5.27
CA LEU A 233 2.69 13.65 -6.72
C LEU A 233 2.31 14.93 -7.45
N SER A 234 1.13 15.52 -7.17
CA SER A 234 0.68 16.75 -7.83
C SER A 234 1.56 17.98 -7.52
N PRO A 235 2.12 18.17 -6.31
CA PRO A 235 3.18 19.14 -6.05
C PRO A 235 4.44 18.88 -6.89
N VAL A 236 4.92 17.64 -6.98
CA VAL A 236 6.10 17.29 -7.79
C VAL A 236 5.88 17.55 -9.28
N CYS A 237 4.72 17.16 -9.83
CA CYS A 237 4.33 17.46 -11.20
C CYS A 237 4.28 18.98 -11.46
N ARG A 238 3.68 19.76 -10.56
CA ARG A 238 3.64 21.22 -10.68
C ARG A 238 5.04 21.84 -10.67
N TRP A 239 5.91 21.38 -9.78
CA TRP A 239 7.30 21.83 -9.70
C TRP A 239 8.12 21.46 -10.94
N HIS A 240 7.85 20.29 -11.52
CA HIS A 240 8.41 19.87 -12.80
C HIS A 240 7.96 20.82 -13.90
N ASP A 241 6.66 21.06 -14.05
CA ASP A 241 6.12 21.88 -15.12
C ASP A 241 6.52 23.36 -14.99
N GLU A 242 6.59 23.89 -13.76
CA GLU A 242 7.15 25.22 -13.44
C GLU A 242 8.59 25.34 -13.97
N LEU A 243 9.47 24.40 -13.61
CA LEU A 243 10.89 24.46 -13.97
C LEU A 243 11.15 24.08 -15.43
N ALA A 244 10.35 23.19 -16.02
CA ALA A 244 10.43 22.82 -17.42
C ALA A 244 10.03 23.98 -18.34
N GLN A 245 9.03 24.78 -17.95
CA GLN A 245 8.68 26.04 -18.63
C GLN A 245 9.78 27.09 -18.47
N MET A 246 10.32 27.29 -17.27
CA MET A 246 11.45 28.22 -17.04
C MET A 246 12.71 27.84 -17.83
N ALA A 247 12.97 26.54 -18.00
CA ALA A 247 14.07 26.01 -18.82
C ALA A 247 13.78 25.98 -20.34
N GLY A 248 12.56 26.35 -20.77
CA GLY A 248 12.14 26.30 -22.17
C GLY A 248 11.93 24.89 -22.75
N LEU A 249 11.97 23.86 -21.92
CA LEU A 249 11.79 22.44 -22.29
C LEU A 249 10.31 22.08 -22.52
N LEU A 250 9.39 22.76 -21.84
CA LEU A 250 7.94 22.54 -21.95
C LEU A 250 7.24 23.77 -22.54
N ARG A 251 6.40 23.56 -23.55
CA ARG A 251 5.60 24.61 -24.20
C ARG A 251 4.12 24.44 -23.87
N GLY A 252 3.62 25.26 -22.95
CA GLY A 252 2.22 25.26 -22.51
C GLY A 252 1.91 24.29 -21.36
N PRO A 253 0.64 24.18 -20.96
CA PRO A 253 0.22 23.36 -19.83
C PRO A 253 0.29 21.86 -20.15
N MET A 254 0.74 21.06 -19.17
CA MET A 254 0.76 19.60 -19.24
C MET A 254 -0.28 19.00 -18.28
N THR A 255 -0.96 17.94 -18.71
CA THR A 255 -1.94 17.21 -17.89
C THR A 255 -1.36 15.90 -17.40
N TRP A 256 -1.16 15.79 -16.08
CA TRP A 256 -0.65 14.58 -15.45
C TRP A 256 -1.80 13.63 -15.07
N THR A 257 -1.72 12.38 -15.52
CA THR A 257 -2.62 11.30 -15.11
C THR A 257 -1.87 10.34 -14.20
N HIS A 258 -2.39 10.09 -12.99
CA HIS A 258 -1.76 9.17 -12.03
C HIS A 258 -2.40 7.78 -12.12
N THR A 259 -1.76 6.89 -12.88
CA THR A 259 -2.14 5.48 -12.95
C THR A 259 -1.65 4.74 -11.68
N PRO A 260 -2.53 4.06 -10.91
CA PRO A 260 -2.13 3.30 -9.73
C PRO A 260 -1.37 2.02 -10.10
N PRO A 261 -0.60 1.39 -9.20
CA PRO A 261 -0.06 0.04 -9.43
C PRO A 261 -1.20 -0.97 -9.64
N ARG A 262 -0.91 -2.02 -10.42
CA ARG A 262 -1.85 -3.10 -10.74
C ARG A 262 -2.50 -3.69 -9.49
N ARG A 263 -3.83 -3.76 -9.47
CA ARG A 263 -4.54 -4.58 -8.49
C ARG A 263 -4.44 -6.06 -8.89
N GLU A 264 -3.93 -6.88 -7.98
CA GLU A 264 -4.01 -8.33 -8.12
C GLU A 264 -5.46 -8.81 -7.90
N MET A 265 -5.91 -9.67 -8.81
CA MET A 265 -7.21 -10.34 -8.71
C MET A 265 -7.09 -11.57 -7.82
N ILE A 266 -8.11 -11.86 -7.02
CA ILE A 266 -8.14 -13.08 -6.20
C ILE A 266 -8.73 -14.23 -7.03
N ASP A 267 -9.66 -13.93 -7.93
CA ASP A 267 -10.23 -14.91 -8.86
C ASP A 267 -10.45 -14.27 -10.23
N PRO A 268 -9.44 -14.34 -11.13
CA PRO A 268 -9.56 -13.83 -12.49
C PRO A 268 -10.74 -14.44 -13.26
N THR A 269 -11.09 -15.71 -12.99
CA THR A 269 -12.15 -16.42 -13.73
C THR A 269 -13.54 -15.85 -13.48
N ARG A 270 -13.76 -15.27 -12.29
CA ARG A 270 -15.00 -14.56 -11.94
C ARG A 270 -14.91 -13.04 -12.11
N GLU A 271 -13.72 -12.45 -11.92
CA GLU A 271 -13.54 -11.00 -12.02
C GLU A 271 -13.47 -10.48 -13.46
N ILE A 272 -12.80 -11.18 -14.38
CA ILE A 272 -12.62 -10.71 -15.76
C ILE A 272 -13.96 -10.66 -16.53
N PRO A 273 -14.83 -11.70 -16.52
CA PRO A 273 -16.09 -11.64 -17.25
C PRO A 273 -16.99 -10.50 -16.77
N ALA A 274 -17.10 -10.29 -15.45
CA ALA A 274 -17.87 -9.20 -14.88
C ALA A 274 -17.37 -7.80 -15.29
N LEU A 275 -16.06 -7.63 -15.46
CA LEU A 275 -15.47 -6.38 -15.98
C LEU A 275 -15.73 -6.20 -17.48
N ILE A 276 -15.63 -7.27 -18.27
CA ILE A 276 -15.97 -7.23 -19.71
C ILE A 276 -17.44 -6.85 -19.89
N ASP A 277 -18.34 -7.45 -19.13
CA ASP A 277 -19.77 -7.17 -19.19
C ASP A 277 -20.11 -5.76 -18.67
N ALA A 278 -19.41 -5.26 -17.65
CA ALA A 278 -19.55 -3.87 -17.19
C ALA A 278 -19.11 -2.84 -18.24
N VAL A 279 -18.04 -3.12 -19.01
CA VAL A 279 -17.63 -2.26 -20.13
C VAL A 279 -18.63 -2.35 -21.29
N ARG A 280 -19.09 -3.57 -21.64
CA ARG A 280 -20.12 -3.78 -22.69
C ARG A 280 -21.45 -3.10 -22.35
N ALA A 281 -21.82 -3.06 -21.06
CA ALA A 281 -23.01 -2.37 -20.57
C ALA A 281 -22.84 -0.85 -20.45
N GLY A 282 -21.65 -0.29 -20.71
CA GLY A 282 -21.36 1.14 -20.57
C GLY A 282 -21.29 1.64 -19.12
N ILE A 283 -21.20 0.74 -18.14
CA ILE A 283 -21.08 1.08 -16.70
C ILE A 283 -19.65 1.54 -16.37
N MET A 284 -18.65 0.98 -17.07
CA MET A 284 -17.24 1.35 -16.94
C MET A 284 -16.64 1.65 -18.32
N SER A 285 -15.68 2.57 -18.38
CA SER A 285 -14.89 2.74 -19.61
C SER A 285 -13.76 1.71 -19.69
N LEU A 286 -13.40 1.27 -20.91
CA LEU A 286 -12.22 0.41 -21.14
C LEU A 286 -10.95 0.99 -20.50
N SER A 287 -10.75 2.30 -20.67
CA SER A 287 -9.61 3.04 -20.12
C SER A 287 -9.59 3.07 -18.59
N GLU A 288 -10.75 3.08 -17.92
CA GLU A 288 -10.83 2.99 -16.46
C GLU A 288 -10.45 1.59 -15.97
N VAL A 289 -10.93 0.54 -16.64
CA VAL A 289 -10.56 -0.85 -16.34
C VAL A 289 -9.06 -1.07 -16.54
N GLN A 290 -8.47 -0.58 -17.64
CA GLN A 290 -7.03 -0.65 -17.91
C GLN A 290 -6.21 0.08 -16.82
N ARG A 291 -6.60 1.30 -16.43
CA ARG A 291 -5.94 2.04 -15.34
C ARG A 291 -6.09 1.34 -13.98
N ALA A 292 -7.18 0.61 -13.72
CA ALA A 292 -7.34 -0.19 -12.51
C ALA A 292 -6.36 -1.39 -12.44
N PHE A 293 -5.85 -1.86 -13.58
CA PHE A 293 -4.74 -2.82 -13.68
C PHE A 293 -3.37 -2.17 -13.86
N GLY A 294 -3.28 -0.84 -13.71
CA GLY A 294 -2.02 -0.11 -13.75
C GLY A 294 -1.45 0.14 -15.14
N TYR A 295 -2.24 -0.07 -16.20
CA TYR A 295 -1.83 0.19 -17.56
C TYR A 295 -2.23 1.61 -18.03
N VAL A 296 -1.43 2.18 -18.94
CA VAL A 296 -1.79 3.41 -19.65
C VAL A 296 -2.65 3.03 -20.87
N PRO A 297 -3.88 3.54 -21.00
CA PRO A 297 -4.80 3.13 -22.07
C PRO A 297 -4.25 3.28 -23.49
N GLU A 298 -3.58 4.40 -23.78
CA GLU A 298 -3.01 4.69 -25.11
C GLU A 298 -1.87 3.73 -25.47
N GLU A 299 -1.05 3.32 -24.48
CA GLU A 299 0.01 2.33 -24.67
C GLU A 299 -0.60 0.97 -25.00
N VAL A 300 -1.62 0.53 -24.25
CA VAL A 300 -2.31 -0.75 -24.50
C VAL A 300 -2.98 -0.78 -25.87
N ILE A 301 -3.63 0.31 -26.30
CA ILE A 301 -4.23 0.41 -27.65
C ILE A 301 -3.14 0.31 -28.73
N THR A 302 -1.99 0.98 -28.51
CA THR A 302 -0.84 0.95 -29.44
C THR A 302 -0.21 -0.43 -29.53
N GLU A 303 0.01 -1.10 -28.40
CA GLU A 303 0.54 -2.47 -28.33
C GLU A 303 -0.40 -3.47 -28.99
N LEU A 304 -1.71 -3.41 -28.70
CA LEU A 304 -2.71 -4.28 -29.33
C LEU A 304 -2.76 -4.12 -30.86
N ALA A 305 -2.64 -2.90 -31.38
CA ALA A 305 -2.55 -2.67 -32.82
C ALA A 305 -1.30 -3.35 -33.43
N GLN A 306 -0.14 -3.17 -32.80
CA GLN A 306 1.12 -3.81 -33.23
C GLN A 306 1.07 -5.34 -33.11
N ASP A 307 0.39 -5.88 -32.09
CA ASP A 307 0.18 -7.33 -31.90
C ASP A 307 -0.72 -7.92 -32.98
N MET A 308 -1.82 -7.25 -33.34
CA MET A 308 -2.67 -7.67 -34.45
C MET A 308 -1.91 -7.68 -35.79
N GLU A 309 -1.06 -6.68 -36.05
CA GLU A 309 -0.22 -6.66 -37.25
C GLU A 309 0.86 -7.76 -37.26
N ARG A 310 1.44 -8.06 -36.09
CA ARG A 310 2.41 -9.16 -35.93
C ARG A 310 1.72 -10.51 -36.14
N ALA A 311 0.55 -10.71 -35.54
CA ALA A 311 -0.25 -11.93 -35.68
C ALA A 311 -0.67 -12.18 -37.13
N LYS A 312 -1.19 -11.16 -37.82
CA LYS A 312 -1.54 -11.23 -39.25
C LYS A 312 -0.34 -11.61 -40.12
N ARG A 313 0.84 -11.02 -39.89
CA ARG A 313 2.09 -11.38 -40.60
C ARG A 313 2.59 -12.79 -40.29
N ALA A 314 2.32 -13.31 -39.10
CA ALA A 314 2.70 -14.65 -38.66
C ALA A 314 1.67 -15.74 -39.02
N GLY A 315 0.52 -15.39 -39.61
CA GLY A 315 -0.58 -16.32 -39.87
C GLY A 315 -1.31 -16.80 -38.60
N LEU A 316 -1.22 -16.05 -37.50
CA LEU A 316 -1.85 -16.37 -36.22
C LEU A 316 -3.24 -15.70 -36.12
N THR A 317 -4.27 -16.50 -35.84
CA THR A 317 -5.63 -16.00 -35.55
C THR A 317 -5.76 -15.76 -34.04
N LEU A 318 -5.97 -14.50 -33.64
CA LEU A 318 -6.21 -14.12 -32.24
C LEU A 318 -7.71 -13.88 -31.99
N THR A 319 -8.21 -14.32 -30.83
CA THR A 319 -9.61 -14.13 -30.41
C THR A 319 -9.94 -12.72 -29.91
N VAL A 320 -8.98 -11.80 -30.02
CA VAL A 320 -9.13 -10.38 -29.63
C VAL A 320 -9.82 -9.57 -30.74
N ASP A 321 -9.87 -10.08 -31.98
CA ASP A 321 -10.59 -9.46 -33.11
C ASP A 321 -12.00 -10.09 -33.26
N PRO A 322 -13.08 -9.44 -32.76
CA PRO A 322 -14.43 -9.99 -32.81
C PRO A 322 -15.02 -10.01 -34.23
N GLY A 323 -14.37 -9.37 -35.22
CA GLY A 323 -14.78 -9.46 -36.63
C GLY A 323 -14.35 -10.76 -37.30
N LEU A 324 -13.49 -11.56 -36.64
CA LEU A 324 -12.97 -12.83 -37.17
C LEU A 324 -13.48 -14.04 -36.40
N VAL A 325 -13.71 -13.95 -35.08
CA VAL A 325 -14.14 -15.09 -34.23
C VAL A 325 -15.09 -14.65 -33.10
N SER A 326 -16.01 -15.55 -32.73
CA SER A 326 -16.88 -15.38 -31.57
C SER A 326 -16.11 -15.50 -30.24
N ASN A 327 -16.76 -15.13 -29.12
CA ASN A 327 -16.25 -15.41 -27.76
C ASN A 327 -15.97 -16.93 -27.51
N SER A 328 -16.48 -17.83 -28.35
CA SER A 328 -16.25 -19.28 -28.29
C SER A 328 -15.17 -19.78 -29.29
N GLY A 329 -14.45 -18.87 -29.95
CA GLY A 329 -13.39 -19.21 -30.91
C GLY A 329 -13.90 -19.71 -32.27
N VAL A 330 -15.19 -19.63 -32.54
CA VAL A 330 -15.79 -20.03 -33.83
C VAL A 330 -15.64 -18.88 -34.82
N ALA A 331 -15.08 -19.16 -36.01
CA ALA A 331 -14.93 -18.16 -37.06
C ALA A 331 -16.28 -17.52 -37.42
N GLN A 332 -16.35 -16.20 -37.38
CA GLN A 332 -17.51 -15.48 -37.92
C GLN A 332 -17.37 -15.37 -39.44
N ALA A 333 -18.48 -15.56 -40.15
CA ALA A 333 -18.52 -15.25 -41.57
C ALA A 333 -18.23 -13.74 -41.75
N PRO A 334 -17.39 -13.33 -42.72
CA PRO A 334 -17.13 -11.92 -42.97
C PRO A 334 -18.46 -11.18 -43.17
N LEU A 335 -18.61 -10.04 -42.51
CA LEU A 335 -19.72 -9.13 -42.80
C LEU A 335 -19.63 -8.75 -44.29
N ALA A 336 -20.57 -9.26 -45.08
CA ALA A 336 -20.74 -8.82 -46.45
C ALA A 336 -20.90 -7.29 -46.43
N GLY A 337 -20.08 -6.60 -47.22
CA GLY A 337 -20.18 -5.15 -47.35
C GLY A 337 -21.59 -4.73 -47.78
N PRO A 338 -22.00 -3.47 -47.52
CA PRO A 338 -23.35 -3.02 -47.82
C PRO A 338 -23.70 -3.33 -49.27
N ALA A 339 -24.72 -4.17 -49.47
CA ALA A 339 -25.21 -4.49 -50.79
C ALA A 339 -25.63 -3.18 -51.48
N GLY A 340 -25.02 -2.89 -52.63
CA GLY A 340 -25.41 -1.74 -53.45
C GLY A 340 -26.90 -1.82 -53.80
N PRO A 341 -27.55 -0.67 -54.07
CA PRO A 341 -28.97 -0.64 -54.35
C PRO A 341 -29.31 -1.52 -55.55
N VAL A 342 -30.30 -2.39 -55.39
CA VAL A 342 -30.84 -3.21 -56.48
C VAL A 342 -31.51 -2.27 -57.48
N SER A 343 -30.89 -2.07 -58.63
CA SER A 343 -31.46 -1.33 -59.76
C SER A 343 -32.56 -2.18 -60.41
N SER A 344 -33.81 -1.88 -60.09
CA SER A 344 -34.97 -2.37 -60.84
C SER A 344 -35.14 -1.55 -62.12
N GLU A 345 -34.41 -1.92 -63.17
CA GLU A 345 -34.67 -1.40 -64.52
C GLU A 345 -35.58 -2.36 -65.27
N THR A 346 -36.85 -1.97 -65.36
CA THR A 346 -37.86 -2.61 -66.20
C THR A 346 -37.71 -2.03 -67.61
N GLU A 347 -36.94 -2.67 -68.49
CA GLU A 347 -36.86 -2.27 -69.89
C GLU A 347 -38.04 -2.86 -70.68
N SER A 348 -39.02 -2.02 -70.98
CA SER A 348 -40.07 -2.30 -71.96
C SER A 348 -39.53 -2.04 -73.37
N ALA A 349 -39.51 -3.07 -74.21
CA ALA A 349 -39.29 -2.94 -75.65
C ALA A 349 -40.60 -3.22 -76.41
N ASP A 350 -40.84 -2.44 -77.47
CA ASP A 350 -42.16 -2.23 -78.05
C ASP A 350 -42.76 -3.38 -78.87
N GLU A 351 -44.07 -3.24 -79.04
CA GLU A 351 -44.98 -4.01 -79.87
C GLU A 351 -44.79 -3.73 -81.37
N GLU A 352 -44.56 -4.74 -82.20
CA GLU A 352 -45.00 -4.69 -83.61
C GLU A 352 -45.41 -6.09 -84.11
N THR A 353 -46.69 -6.25 -84.43
CA THR A 353 -47.31 -7.46 -84.98
C THR A 353 -47.00 -7.63 -86.46
N PRO A 354 -47.16 -8.86 -86.99
CA PRO A 354 -48.11 -8.97 -88.09
C PRO A 354 -49.24 -9.99 -87.84
N ASP A 355 -50.38 -9.69 -88.46
CA ASP A 355 -51.72 -10.28 -88.27
C ASP A 355 -51.95 -11.52 -89.21
N PRO A 356 -53.12 -12.18 -89.29
CA PRO A 356 -53.30 -13.57 -88.86
C PRO A 356 -53.57 -14.49 -90.10
N PRO A 357 -54.55 -15.45 -90.24
CA PRO A 357 -55.76 -15.83 -89.48
C PRO A 357 -55.53 -17.18 -88.71
N SER A 358 -56.46 -18.11 -88.39
CA SER A 358 -57.85 -18.36 -88.81
C SER A 358 -58.67 -19.26 -87.88
N ALA A 359 -59.97 -18.93 -87.79
CA ALA A 359 -61.15 -19.74 -87.40
C ALA A 359 -61.25 -20.21 -85.93
#